data_AF-A0A350AXE3-F1
#
_entry.id   AF-A0A350AXE3-F1
#
_cell.length_a   1.000
_cell.length_b   1.000
_cell.length_c   1.000
_cell.angle_alpha   90.00
_cell.angle_beta   90.00
_cell.angle_gamma   90.00
#
_symmetry.space_group_name_H-M   'P 1'
#
loop_
_entity.id
_entity.type
_entity.pdbx_description
1 polymer ?
#
loop_
_entity_poly.entity_id
_entity_poly.type
_entity_poly.pdbx_seq_one_letter_code
_entity_poly.pdbx_strand_id
1 'polypeptide(L)' 'YQNSFCSVCKERCPESGAIVSERGIPRIIADKCTGCNICHNVCPAPTNAILMTSPPENHSGATPTDTQPAHPFF' A
#
# COMPACT_ATOMS: atom_id res chain seq x y z
N TYR A 1 19.96 -3.83 16.65
CA TYR A 1 18.75 -3.42 15.88
C TYR A 1 18.84 -1.92 15.69
N GLN A 2 19.42 -1.46 14.57
CA GLN A 2 19.64 -0.02 14.35
C GLN A 2 18.31 0.60 13.92
N ASN A 3 17.68 1.30 14.85
CA ASN A 3 16.48 2.12 14.65
C ASN A 3 16.85 3.36 13.83
N SER A 4 17.28 3.15 12.59
CA SER A 4 17.65 4.21 11.68
C SER A 4 16.38 4.79 11.06
N PHE A 5 15.98 5.96 11.54
CA PHE A 5 14.96 6.78 10.90
C PHE A 5 15.33 6.95 9.43
N CYS A 6 14.54 6.37 8.52
CA CYS A 6 14.81 6.38 7.08
C CYS A 6 13.81 7.29 6.35
N SER A 7 14.32 8.06 5.38
CA SER A 7 13.51 8.95 4.54
C SER A 7 13.55 8.56 3.06
N VAL A 8 14.08 7.36 2.77
CA VAL A 8 14.38 6.91 1.40
C VAL A 8 13.13 6.82 0.52
N CYS A 9 11.97 6.49 1.11
CA CYS A 9 10.71 6.44 0.40
C CYS A 9 10.32 7.81 -0.17
N LYS A 10 10.50 8.88 0.61
CA LYS A 10 10.26 10.26 0.20
C LYS A 10 11.29 10.73 -0.83
N GLU A 11 12.56 10.38 -0.62
CA GLU A 11 13.67 10.76 -1.52
C GLU A 11 13.57 10.14 -2.91
N ARG A 12 13.02 8.93 -3.02
CA ARG A 12 12.84 8.21 -4.28
C ARG A 12 11.46 8.41 -4.89
N CYS A 13 10.55 9.11 -4.23
CA CYS A 13 9.21 9.33 -4.75
C CYS A 13 9.29 10.34 -5.92
N PRO A 14 8.77 10.00 -7.11
CA PRO A 14 8.71 10.94 -8.24
C PRO A 14 7.71 12.08 -7.96
N GLU A 15 6.67 11.79 -7.17
CA GLU A 15 5.65 12.76 -6.79
C GLU A 15 6.08 13.55 -5.55
N SER A 16 6.54 14.78 -5.80
CA SER A 16 6.98 15.67 -4.73
C SER A 16 5.81 16.02 -3.79
N GLY A 17 5.89 15.51 -2.56
CA GLY A 17 4.86 15.72 -1.53
C GLY A 17 3.77 14.66 -1.47
N ALA A 18 3.88 13.56 -2.22
CA ALA A 18 3.02 12.39 -2.02
C ALA A 18 3.35 11.62 -0.72
N ILE A 19 4.52 11.84 -0.13
CA ILE A 19 4.95 11.21 1.13
C ILE A 19 5.35 12.29 2.14
N VAL A 20 4.74 12.25 3.32
CA VAL A 20 5.06 13.11 4.46
C VAL A 20 5.56 12.26 5.63
N SER A 21 6.68 12.63 6.24
CA SER A 21 7.24 11.89 7.37
C SER A 21 6.94 12.63 8.66
N GLU A 22 6.22 12.00 9.58
CA GLU A 22 5.89 12.56 10.88
C GLU A 22 6.40 11.65 12.00
N ARG A 23 7.28 12.18 12.86
CA ARG A 23 7.93 11.42 13.95
C ARG A 23 8.62 10.12 13.49
N GLY A 24 9.18 10.13 12.26
CA GLY A 24 9.83 8.96 11.68
C GLY A 24 8.90 7.95 11.02
N ILE A 25 7.60 8.25 10.95
CA ILE A 25 6.60 7.42 10.29
C ILE A 25 6.23 8.07 8.95
N PRO A 26 6.50 7.44 7.80
CA PRO A 26 6.07 7.93 6.51
C PRO A 26 4.55 7.72 6.34
N ARG A 27 3.84 8.77 5.93
CA ARG A 27 2.43 8.74 5.52
C ARG A 27 2.32 9.07 4.04
N ILE A 28 1.50 8.30 3.33
CA ILE A 28 1.19 8.54 1.93
C ILE A 28 -0.05 9.43 1.83
N ILE A 29 0.02 10.46 0.99
CA ILE A 29 -1.12 11.26 0.57
C ILE A 29 -1.67 10.63 -0.71
N ALA A 30 -2.78 9.90 -0.58
CA ALA A 30 -3.39 9.16 -1.68
C ALA A 30 -3.74 10.08 -2.87
N ASP A 31 -4.18 11.32 -2.61
CA ASP A 31 -4.49 12.31 -3.65
C ASP A 31 -3.33 12.64 -4.59
N LYS A 32 -2.09 12.49 -4.12
CA LYS A 32 -0.87 12.75 -4.90
C LYS A 32 -0.12 11.48 -5.28
N CYS A 33 -0.52 10.33 -4.72
CA CYS A 33 0.17 9.08 -4.95
C CYS A 33 -0.30 8.47 -6.27
N THR A 34 0.62 8.28 -7.22
CA THR A 34 0.34 7.63 -8.49
C THR A 34 0.29 6.09 -8.41
N GLY A 35 0.55 5.51 -7.23
CA GLY A 35 0.64 4.05 -7.08
C GLY A 35 1.87 3.43 -7.74
N CYS A 36 2.93 4.21 -7.99
CA CYS A 36 4.14 3.77 -8.67
C CYS A 36 4.96 2.68 -7.93
N ASN A 37 4.61 2.33 -6.69
CA ASN A 37 5.26 1.28 -5.89
C ASN A 37 6.76 1.45 -5.59
N ILE A 38 7.39 2.55 -5.99
CA ILE A 38 8.83 2.78 -5.80
C ILE A 38 9.20 2.75 -4.32
N CYS A 39 8.41 3.42 -3.47
CA CYS A 39 8.64 3.52 -2.04
C CYS A 39 8.66 2.16 -1.32
N HIS A 40 7.90 1.18 -1.81
CA HIS A 40 7.88 -0.20 -1.31
C HIS A 40 9.14 -0.96 -1.78
N ASN A 41 9.50 -0.82 -3.06
CA ASN A 41 10.67 -1.51 -3.63
C ASN A 41 12.01 -1.04 -3.06
N VAL A 42 12.14 0.25 -2.71
CA VAL A 42 13.40 0.80 -2.20
C VAL A 42 13.56 0.69 -0.68
N CYS A 43 12.57 0.13 0.03
CA CYS A 43 12.59 0.10 1.49
C CYS A 43 13.64 -0.91 1.99
N PRO A 44 14.69 -0.49 2.72
CA PRO A 44 15.71 -1.40 3.23
C PRO A 44 15.29 -2.08 4.54
N ALA A 45 14.13 -1.73 5.10
CA ALA A 45 13.66 -2.27 6.36
C ALA A 45 13.17 -3.72 6.17
N PRO A 46 13.37 -4.60 7.17
CA PRO A 46 12.87 -5.98 7.12
C PRO A 46 11.34 -6.04 7.03
N THR A 47 10.66 -4.99 7.51
CA THR A 47 9.23 -4.79 7.35
C THR A 47 9.02 -3.43 6.70
N ASN A 48 8.28 -3.42 5.59
CA ASN A 48 7.95 -2.20 4.88
C ASN A 48 7.18 -1.23 5.80
N ALA A 49 7.65 0.02 5.87
CA ALA A 49 6.97 1.08 6.63
C ALA A 49 5.69 1.59 5.94
N ILE A 50 5.47 1.20 4.69
CA ILE A 50 4.35 1.62 3.85
C ILE A 50 3.55 0.39 3.48
N LEU A 51 2.26 0.43 3.81
CA LEU A 51 1.26 -0.55 3.40
C LEU A 51 0.43 0.06 2.28
N MET A 52 0.38 -0.61 1.14
CA MET A 52 -0.59 -0.29 0.11
C MET A 52 -1.90 -0.95 0.48
N THR A 53 -2.79 -0.14 1.03
CA THR A 53 -4.20 -0.51 1.15
C THR A 53 -4.91 0.05 -0.07
N SER A 54 -5.74 -0.76 -0.73
CA SER A 54 -6.80 -0.19 -1.54
C SER A 54 -7.62 0.74 -0.64
N PRO A 55 -8.20 1.84 -1.17
CA PRO A 55 -9.10 2.68 -0.38
C PRO A 55 -10.13 1.80 0.36
N PRO A 56 -10.54 2.18 1.59
CA PRO A 56 -11.21 1.31 2.55
C PRO A 56 -12.66 0.88 2.19
N GLU A 57 -13.01 0.84 0.91
CA GLU A 57 -14.33 0.43 0.40
C GLU A 57 -14.32 -0.87 -0.42
N ASN A 58 -13.18 -1.55 -0.58
CA ASN A 58 -13.17 -2.90 -1.16
C ASN A 58 -12.08 -3.80 -0.60
N HIS A 59 -12.22 -4.11 0.69
CA HIS A 59 -11.87 -5.43 1.19
C HIS A 59 -13.15 -6.26 1.36
N SER A 60 -13.94 -6.38 0.29
CA SER A 60 -14.96 -7.42 0.14
C SER A 60 -14.32 -8.75 -0.29
N GLY A 61 -13.24 -9.13 0.39
CA GLY A 61 -12.61 -10.45 0.30
C GLY A 61 -13.06 -11.40 1.40
N ALA A 62 -14.01 -10.97 2.24
CA ALA A 62 -14.70 -11.86 3.16
C ALA A 62 -15.72 -12.72 2.38
N THR A 63 -15.21 -13.78 1.74
CA THR A 63 -15.85 -15.12 1.63
C THR A 63 -17.10 -15.32 0.74
N PRO A 64 -17.37 -16.56 0.27
CA PRO A 64 -17.97 -16.89 -1.02
C PRO A 64 -19.51 -16.95 -0.97
N THR A 65 -20.22 -16.12 -1.74
CA THR A 65 -21.69 -16.23 -1.82
C THR A 65 -22.28 -15.73 -3.15
N ASP A 66 -21.74 -16.12 -4.30
CA ASP A 66 -22.50 -15.94 -5.55
C ASP A 66 -22.55 -17.22 -6.39
N THR A 67 -23.40 -18.13 -5.90
CA THR A 67 -24.45 -18.79 -6.68
C THR A 67 -24.27 -18.69 -8.20
N GLN A 68 -23.62 -19.69 -8.79
CA GLN A 68 -23.84 -20.01 -10.21
C GLN A 68 -24.61 -21.34 -10.31
N PRO A 69 -25.63 -21.38 -11.18
CA PRO A 69 -26.82 -22.22 -11.02
C PRO A 69 -26.52 -23.66 -11.37
N ALA A 70 -27.32 -24.57 -10.82
CA ALA A 70 -27.42 -25.97 -11.25
C ALA A 70 -27.31 -26.07 -12.79
N HIS A 71 -26.20 -26.64 -13.24
CA HIS A 71 -25.93 -26.95 -14.63
C HIS A 71 -26.85 -28.11 -15.03
N PRO A 72 -27.30 -28.16 -16.29
CA PRO A 72 -28.59 -28.70 -16.67
C PRO A 72 -28.66 -30.21 -16.46
N PHE A 73 -29.86 -30.64 -16.07
CA PHE A 73 -30.37 -32.00 -16.22
C PHE A 73 -29.77 -32.73 -17.43
N PHE A 74 -29.03 -33.80 -17.15
CA PHE A 74 -28.97 -35.01 -17.96
C PHE A 74 -29.00 -36.23 -17.03
#